data_AF-A0A7W1LP70-F1
#
_entry.id   AF-A0A7W1LP70-F1
#
_cell.length_a   1.000
_cell.length_b   1.000
_cell.length_c   1.000
_cell.angle_alpha   90.00
_cell.angle_beta   90.00
_cell.angle_gamma   90.00
#
_symmetry.space_group_name_H-M   'P 1'
#
loop_
_entity.id
_entity.type
_entity.pdbx_description
1 polymer ?
#
loop_
_entity_poly.entity_id
_entity_poly.type
_entity_poly.pdbx_seq_one_letter_code
_entity_poly.pdbx_strand_id
1 'polypeptide(L)'
;MRTEVRQAKAAGIDGFTVNIMSLHGRDWTACVNLMKAADDIGGFAIVPNLDVSADMAGRAPDTIATSLAQLYAYPSAEQVDGGYMLSSFDAEARSPEWWTRVTTALARHGYRPKFIAVFLNPSDANFTAFAPIVYGYGWWGARTPVSVDHQRNLAQKAHEMGRKWMPVAFRDTRPQAR
;
A
#
# COMPACT_ATOMS: atom_id res chain seq x y z
N MET A 1 -16.05 -11.06 -4.92
CA MET A 1 -15.46 -9.70 -5.06
C MET A 1 -16.49 -8.61 -5.40
N ARG A 2 -17.42 -8.78 -6.35
CA ARG A 2 -18.43 -7.72 -6.63
C ARG A 2 -19.34 -7.42 -5.43
N THR A 3 -19.75 -8.44 -4.68
CA THR A 3 -20.59 -8.25 -3.49
C THR A 3 -19.86 -7.42 -2.43
N GLU A 4 -18.60 -7.71 -2.19
CA GLU A 4 -17.73 -7.07 -1.20
C GLU A 4 -17.50 -5.59 -1.55
N VAL A 5 -17.25 -5.28 -2.83
CA VAL A 5 -17.13 -3.90 -3.32
C VAL A 5 -18.45 -3.13 -3.12
N ARG A 6 -19.60 -3.72 -3.47
CA ARG A 6 -20.91 -3.05 -3.26
C ARG A 6 -21.20 -2.80 -1.79
N GLN A 7 -20.90 -3.76 -0.93
CA GLN A 7 -21.11 -3.63 0.51
C GLN A 7 -20.21 -2.55 1.10
N ALA A 8 -18.94 -2.48 0.68
CA ALA A 8 -18.02 -1.44 1.10
C ALA A 8 -18.53 -0.05 0.67
N LYS A 9 -18.93 0.11 -0.59
CA LYS A 9 -19.56 1.35 -1.07
C LYS A 9 -20.81 1.74 -0.28
N ALA A 10 -21.69 0.77 0.00
CA ALA A 10 -22.88 1.01 0.80
C ALA A 10 -22.57 1.44 2.25
N ALA A 11 -21.39 1.06 2.76
CA ALA A 11 -20.86 1.49 4.05
C ALA A 11 -20.08 2.82 3.99
N GLY A 12 -20.02 3.49 2.84
CA GLY A 12 -19.28 4.75 2.66
C GLY A 12 -17.78 4.58 2.48
N ILE A 13 -17.31 3.38 2.11
CA ILE A 13 -15.92 3.11 1.76
C ILE A 13 -15.76 3.28 0.25
N ASP A 14 -14.83 4.14 -0.16
CA ASP A 14 -14.59 4.48 -1.57
C ASP A 14 -13.51 3.64 -2.24
N GLY A 15 -12.81 2.80 -1.48
CA GLY A 15 -11.75 1.97 -2.02
C GLY A 15 -11.07 1.07 -1.01
N PHE A 16 -10.14 0.25 -1.50
CA PHE A 16 -9.30 -0.63 -0.68
C PHE A 16 -7.82 -0.47 -0.98
N THR A 17 -7.01 -0.48 0.08
CA THR A 17 -5.58 -0.79 0.00
C THR A 17 -5.41 -2.29 0.18
N VAL A 18 -4.90 -2.99 -0.84
CA VAL A 18 -4.97 -4.47 -0.93
C VAL A 18 -3.59 -5.07 -0.73
N ASN A 19 -3.44 -5.88 0.32
CA ASN A 19 -2.17 -6.54 0.63
C ASN A 19 -1.80 -7.63 -0.40
N ILE A 20 -0.63 -7.51 -1.01
CA ILE A 20 -0.09 -8.42 -2.02
C ILE A 20 1.08 -9.17 -1.41
N MET A 21 0.83 -10.41 -1.00
CA MET A 21 1.82 -11.29 -0.37
C MET A 21 2.49 -12.25 -1.37
N SER A 22 1.90 -12.42 -2.56
CA SER A 22 2.43 -13.26 -3.64
C SER A 22 2.01 -12.73 -5.02
N LEU A 23 2.86 -12.92 -6.04
CA LEU A 23 2.57 -12.58 -7.45
C LEU A 23 1.99 -13.77 -8.23
N HIS A 24 1.62 -14.85 -7.55
CA HIS A 24 1.03 -16.03 -8.17
C HIS A 24 -0.01 -16.69 -7.28
N GLY A 25 -0.68 -17.71 -7.83
CA GLY A 25 -1.63 -18.53 -7.09
C GLY A 25 -2.88 -17.75 -6.67
N ARG A 26 -3.45 -18.18 -5.54
CA ARG A 26 -4.74 -17.70 -5.05
C ARG A 26 -4.71 -16.22 -4.66
N ASP A 27 -3.65 -15.77 -3.99
CA ASP A 27 -3.53 -14.40 -3.51
C ASP A 27 -3.51 -13.41 -4.68
N TRP A 28 -2.69 -13.69 -5.69
CA TRP A 28 -2.63 -12.86 -6.90
C TRP A 28 -3.94 -12.87 -7.68
N THR A 29 -4.54 -14.05 -7.84
CA THR A 29 -5.83 -14.20 -8.54
C THR A 29 -6.94 -13.42 -7.83
N ALA A 30 -6.96 -13.41 -6.50
CA ALA A 30 -7.89 -12.62 -5.71
C ALA A 30 -7.69 -11.12 -5.95
N CYS A 31 -6.44 -10.63 -5.98
CA CYS A 31 -6.13 -9.23 -6.28
C CYS A 31 -6.63 -8.82 -7.67
N VAL A 32 -6.33 -9.61 -8.71
CA VAL A 32 -6.80 -9.33 -10.08
C VAL A 32 -8.34 -9.34 -10.16
N ASN A 33 -9.00 -10.29 -9.49
CA ASN A 33 -10.45 -10.36 -9.46
C ASN A 33 -11.10 -9.18 -8.72
N LEU A 34 -10.40 -8.62 -7.72
CA LEU A 34 -10.84 -7.42 -7.04
C LEU A 34 -10.72 -6.17 -7.93
N MET A 35 -9.62 -6.01 -8.67
CA MET A 35 -9.48 -4.92 -9.66
C MET A 35 -10.63 -4.95 -10.68
N LYS A 36 -10.91 -6.13 -11.25
CA LYS A 36 -12.02 -6.35 -12.18
C LYS A 36 -13.37 -6.01 -11.55
N ALA A 37 -13.63 -6.49 -10.34
CA ALA A 37 -14.89 -6.23 -9.67
C ALA A 37 -15.10 -4.74 -9.35
N ALA A 38 -14.03 -4.04 -8.95
CA ALA A 38 -14.05 -2.60 -8.71
C ALA A 38 -14.31 -1.81 -9.99
N ASP A 39 -13.70 -2.22 -11.10
CA ASP A 39 -13.91 -1.62 -12.43
C ASP A 39 -15.34 -1.83 -12.94
N ASP A 40 -15.85 -3.06 -12.86
CA ASP A 40 -17.23 -3.40 -13.26
C ASP A 40 -18.30 -2.61 -12.49
N ILE A 41 -18.04 -2.31 -11.22
CA ILE A 41 -18.97 -1.56 -10.36
C ILE A 41 -18.79 -0.06 -10.56
N GLY A 42 -17.58 0.38 -10.88
CA GLY A 42 -17.22 1.79 -11.05
C GLY A 42 -17.18 2.57 -9.73
N GLY A 43 -16.39 3.65 -9.72
CA GLY A 43 -16.26 4.56 -8.58
C GLY A 43 -15.81 3.84 -7.29
N PHE A 44 -14.91 2.87 -7.41
CA PHE A 44 -14.28 2.21 -6.28
C PHE A 44 -12.79 2.04 -6.57
N ALA A 45 -11.95 2.63 -5.74
CA ALA A 45 -10.51 2.71 -5.93
C ALA A 45 -9.78 1.52 -5.31
N ILE A 46 -8.71 1.06 -5.95
CA ILE A 46 -7.82 0.03 -5.43
C ILE A 46 -6.39 0.52 -5.43
N VAL A 47 -5.74 0.45 -4.27
CA VAL A 47 -4.32 0.74 -4.08
C VAL A 47 -3.59 -0.58 -3.82
N PRO A 48 -2.68 -1.02 -4.72
CA PRO A 48 -1.79 -2.14 -4.44
C PRO A 48 -0.91 -1.86 -3.22
N ASN A 49 -0.84 -2.82 -2.28
CA ASN A 49 0.02 -2.77 -1.10
C ASN A 49 1.04 -3.90 -1.13
N LEU A 50 2.29 -3.58 -1.44
CA LEU A 50 3.34 -4.58 -1.58
C LEU A 50 3.86 -5.04 -0.21
N ASP A 51 3.67 -6.31 0.13
CA ASP A 51 4.11 -6.89 1.39
C ASP A 51 5.53 -7.48 1.27
N VAL A 52 6.53 -6.74 1.74
CA VAL A 52 7.93 -7.18 1.68
C VAL A 52 8.35 -8.04 2.89
N SER A 53 7.44 -8.33 3.82
CA SER A 53 7.63 -9.38 4.83
C SER A 53 7.34 -10.78 4.26
N ALA A 54 6.65 -10.82 3.12
CA ALA A 54 6.30 -12.05 2.39
C ALA A 54 7.24 -12.29 1.18
N ASP A 55 6.74 -13.03 0.19
CA ASP A 55 7.48 -13.44 -1.01
C ASP A 55 7.98 -12.25 -1.87
N MET A 56 7.47 -11.03 -1.66
CA MET A 56 7.89 -9.87 -2.46
C MET A 56 9.35 -9.48 -2.23
N ALA A 57 9.87 -9.70 -1.03
CA ALA A 57 11.24 -9.32 -0.68
C ALA A 57 12.27 -10.02 -1.59
N GLY A 58 12.05 -11.29 -1.91
CA GLY A 58 12.98 -12.11 -2.69
C GLY A 58 12.90 -11.88 -4.20
N ARG A 59 11.96 -11.07 -4.68
CA ARG A 59 11.70 -10.88 -6.12
C ARG A 59 12.52 -9.74 -6.69
N ALA A 60 12.87 -9.88 -7.97
CA ALA A 60 13.50 -8.81 -8.73
C ALA A 60 12.52 -7.63 -8.89
N PRO A 61 12.99 -6.38 -8.73
CA PRO A 61 12.15 -5.19 -8.90
C PRO A 61 11.40 -5.12 -10.25
N ASP A 62 12.01 -5.59 -11.34
CA ASP A 62 11.37 -5.63 -12.67
C ASP A 62 10.21 -6.63 -12.74
N THR A 63 10.34 -7.78 -12.06
CA THR A 63 9.25 -8.76 -11.96
C THR A 63 8.07 -8.18 -11.18
N ILE A 64 8.34 -7.49 -10.07
CA ILE A 64 7.30 -6.82 -9.27
C ILE A 64 6.61 -5.75 -10.12
N ALA A 65 7.39 -4.88 -10.79
CA ALA A 65 6.85 -3.84 -11.65
C ALA A 65 6.00 -4.37 -12.79
N THR A 66 6.41 -5.47 -13.44
CA THR A 66 5.64 -6.13 -14.50
C THR A 66 4.29 -6.60 -13.98
N SER A 67 4.24 -7.23 -12.80
CA SER A 67 2.98 -7.65 -12.20
C SER A 67 2.10 -6.46 -11.77
N LEU A 68 2.69 -5.44 -11.15
CA LEU A 68 1.96 -4.23 -10.76
C LEU A 68 1.36 -3.50 -11.99
N ALA A 69 2.08 -3.46 -13.11
CA ALA A 69 1.57 -2.89 -14.37
C ALA A 69 0.30 -3.61 -14.87
N GLN A 70 0.12 -4.90 -14.57
CA GLN A 70 -1.13 -5.61 -14.88
C GLN A 70 -2.30 -5.10 -14.05
N LEU A 71 -2.06 -4.71 -12.78
CA LEU A 71 -3.10 -4.12 -11.93
C LEU A 71 -3.37 -2.67 -12.34
N TYR A 72 -2.34 -1.88 -12.62
CA TYR A 72 -2.53 -0.47 -13.01
C TYR A 72 -3.17 -0.25 -14.38
N ALA A 73 -3.28 -1.31 -15.19
CA ALA A 73 -4.07 -1.28 -16.43
C ALA A 73 -5.58 -1.17 -16.20
N TYR A 74 -6.08 -1.44 -14.98
CA TYR A 74 -7.50 -1.29 -14.66
C TYR A 74 -7.82 0.16 -14.27
N PRO A 75 -8.93 0.76 -14.74
CA PRO A 75 -9.37 2.09 -14.33
C PRO A 75 -9.64 2.24 -12.82
N SER A 76 -9.91 1.13 -12.12
CA SER A 76 -10.06 1.09 -10.66
C SER A 76 -8.76 1.30 -9.90
N ALA A 77 -7.61 1.34 -10.57
CA ALA A 77 -6.35 1.70 -9.94
C ALA A 77 -6.33 3.16 -9.48
N GLU A 78 -6.08 3.38 -8.19
CA GLU A 78 -6.11 4.72 -7.60
C GLU A 78 -5.00 5.62 -8.15
N GLN A 79 -5.38 6.84 -8.50
CA GLN A 79 -4.47 7.88 -8.97
C GLN A 79 -4.58 9.13 -8.10
N VAL A 80 -3.44 9.73 -7.78
CA VAL A 80 -3.34 11.00 -7.06
C VAL A 80 -2.25 11.86 -7.66
N ASP A 81 -2.46 13.17 -7.74
CA ASP A 81 -1.46 14.15 -8.20
C ASP A 81 -0.75 13.72 -9.51
N GLY A 82 -1.51 13.16 -10.44
CA GLY A 82 -1.03 12.68 -11.75
C GLY A 82 -0.19 11.40 -11.73
N GLY A 83 -0.22 10.61 -10.65
CA GLY A 83 0.47 9.33 -10.55
C GLY A 83 -0.36 8.25 -9.87
N TYR A 84 0.10 7.00 -9.93
CA TYR A 84 -0.61 5.83 -9.41
C TYR A 84 -0.19 5.54 -7.97
N MET A 85 -1.15 5.33 -7.08
CA MET A 85 -0.84 5.03 -5.69
C MET A 85 -0.22 3.64 -5.55
N LEU A 86 0.88 3.56 -4.80
CA LEU A 86 1.52 2.32 -4.38
C LEU A 86 1.76 2.40 -2.88
N SER A 87 1.27 1.43 -2.12
CA SER A 87 1.55 1.29 -0.68
C SER A 87 2.48 0.11 -0.42
N SER A 88 3.02 0.03 0.78
CA SER A 88 3.81 -1.11 1.26
C SER A 88 3.27 -1.68 2.57
N PHE A 89 3.71 -2.87 2.93
CA PHE A 89 3.78 -3.34 4.30
C PHE A 89 5.23 -3.69 4.63
N ASP A 90 5.71 -3.29 5.82
CA ASP A 90 7.09 -3.48 6.29
C ASP A 90 8.14 -2.79 5.38
N ALA A 91 7.92 -1.51 5.06
CA ALA A 91 8.74 -0.76 4.10
C ALA A 91 10.26 -0.86 4.37
N GLU A 92 10.65 -0.78 5.65
CA GLU A 92 12.02 -0.75 6.13
C GLU A 92 12.77 -2.08 5.98
N ALA A 93 12.08 -3.19 5.72
CA ALA A 93 12.73 -4.46 5.40
C ALA A 93 13.50 -4.41 4.07
N ARG A 94 13.26 -3.38 3.25
CA ARG A 94 14.01 -3.09 2.01
C ARG A 94 14.49 -1.65 1.99
N SER A 95 15.66 -1.43 1.39
CA SER A 95 16.26 -0.09 1.34
C SER A 95 15.49 0.86 0.42
N PRO A 96 15.60 2.20 0.62
CA PRO A 96 15.03 3.18 -0.30
C PRO A 96 15.47 2.96 -1.77
N GLU A 97 16.69 2.51 -2.01
CA GLU A 97 17.19 2.20 -3.35
C GLU A 97 16.45 1.02 -3.98
N TRP A 98 16.09 0.00 -3.18
CA TRP A 98 15.30 -1.12 -3.68
C TRP A 98 13.91 -0.67 -4.11
N TRP A 99 13.24 0.15 -3.28
CA TRP A 99 11.94 0.74 -3.62
C TRP A 99 12.03 1.65 -4.84
N THR A 100 13.10 2.44 -4.96
CA THR A 100 13.37 3.28 -6.13
C THR A 100 13.49 2.44 -7.40
N ARG A 101 14.14 1.26 -7.34
CA ARG A 101 14.20 0.36 -8.50
C ARG A 101 12.82 -0.16 -8.88
N VAL A 102 11.98 -0.53 -7.91
CA VAL A 102 10.60 -0.99 -8.18
C VAL A 102 9.80 0.13 -8.85
N THR A 103 9.81 1.34 -8.28
CA THR A 103 9.02 2.46 -8.80
C THR A 103 9.55 2.97 -10.15
N THR A 104 10.86 2.95 -10.35
CA THR A 104 11.47 3.29 -11.66
C THR A 104 11.14 2.25 -12.71
N ALA A 105 11.19 0.96 -12.38
CA ALA A 105 10.79 -0.11 -13.28
C ALA A 105 9.31 0.02 -13.67
N LEU A 106 8.46 0.34 -12.71
CA LEU A 106 7.04 0.55 -12.95
C LEU A 106 6.77 1.79 -13.82
N ALA A 107 7.53 2.87 -13.61
CA ALA A 107 7.47 4.06 -14.45
C ALA A 107 7.85 3.76 -15.92
N ARG A 108 8.75 2.80 -16.18
CA ARG A 108 9.05 2.34 -17.56
C ARG A 108 7.85 1.65 -18.23
N HIS A 109 6.92 1.09 -17.45
CA HIS A 109 5.65 0.58 -17.95
C HIS A 109 4.58 1.68 -18.17
N GLY A 110 4.93 2.96 -17.94
CA GLY A 110 4.02 4.10 -18.10
C GLY A 110 3.30 4.51 -16.82
N TYR A 111 3.49 3.79 -15.71
CA TYR A 111 2.80 4.03 -14.45
C TYR A 111 3.73 4.72 -13.45
N ARG A 112 3.62 6.05 -13.28
CA ARG A 112 4.44 6.82 -12.35
C ARG A 112 3.91 6.69 -10.92
N PRO A 113 4.61 6.02 -9.99
CA PRO A 113 4.02 5.73 -8.69
C PRO A 113 4.10 6.90 -7.71
N LYS A 114 3.09 7.03 -6.85
CA LYS A 114 3.06 7.86 -5.64
C LYS A 114 3.18 6.90 -4.47
N PHE A 115 4.41 6.72 -3.99
CA PHE A 115 4.74 5.67 -3.04
C PHE A 115 4.44 6.08 -1.59
N ILE A 116 3.63 5.30 -0.87
CA ILE A 116 3.47 5.38 0.58
C ILE A 116 4.30 4.28 1.23
N ALA A 117 5.26 4.68 2.08
CA ALA A 117 5.99 3.75 2.92
C ALA A 117 5.22 3.53 4.24
N VAL A 118 4.66 2.34 4.42
CA VAL A 118 4.08 1.92 5.71
C VAL A 118 5.12 1.12 6.49
N PHE A 119 5.45 1.61 7.67
CA PHE A 119 6.47 1.00 8.53
C PHE A 119 5.87 0.12 9.62
N LEU A 120 6.68 -0.84 10.11
CA LEU A 120 6.49 -1.46 11.42
C LEU A 120 7.21 -0.66 12.52
N ASN A 121 8.36 -0.06 12.18
CA ASN A 121 9.23 0.78 12.97
C ASN A 121 9.36 2.19 12.34
N PRO A 122 8.45 3.12 12.65
CA PRO A 122 8.45 4.48 12.11
C PRO A 122 9.46 5.38 12.85
N SER A 123 10.74 4.99 12.87
CA SER A 123 11.81 5.76 13.48
C SER A 123 12.18 7.00 12.65
N ASP A 124 12.78 8.01 13.28
CA ASP A 124 13.27 9.21 12.58
C ASP A 124 14.32 8.87 11.51
N ALA A 125 15.12 7.82 11.75
CA ALA A 125 16.06 7.30 10.77
C ALA A 125 15.35 6.74 9.53
N ASN A 126 14.29 5.94 9.71
CA ASN A 126 13.49 5.40 8.60
C ASN A 126 12.74 6.52 7.85
N PHE A 127 12.16 7.47 8.56
CA PHE A 127 11.50 8.63 7.94
C PHE A 127 12.50 9.41 7.07
N THR A 128 13.68 9.73 7.61
CA THR A 128 14.74 10.46 6.90
C THR A 128 15.22 9.70 5.67
N ALA A 129 15.49 8.40 5.80
CA ALA A 129 15.99 7.57 4.70
C ALA A 129 14.99 7.47 3.54
N PHE A 130 13.69 7.39 3.83
CA PHE A 130 12.63 7.28 2.83
C PHE A 130 12.15 8.63 2.30
N ALA A 131 12.43 9.74 2.98
CA ALA A 131 11.97 11.08 2.63
C ALA A 131 12.19 11.45 1.16
N PRO A 132 13.29 11.09 0.49
CA PRO A 132 13.50 11.47 -0.92
C PRO A 132 12.57 10.77 -1.91
N ILE A 133 11.95 9.64 -1.54
CA ILE A 133 11.27 8.74 -2.50
C ILE A 133 9.77 8.56 -2.25
N VAL A 134 9.28 8.97 -1.07
CA VAL A 134 7.87 8.77 -0.70
C VAL A 134 6.99 9.96 -1.01
N TYR A 135 5.75 9.67 -1.38
CA TYR A 135 4.63 10.59 -1.35
C TYR A 135 4.12 10.80 0.08
N GLY A 136 4.11 9.73 0.88
CA GLY A 136 3.65 9.76 2.26
C GLY A 136 4.18 8.60 3.09
N TYR A 137 3.88 8.68 4.38
CA TYR A 137 4.20 7.66 5.35
C TYR A 137 2.93 7.05 5.93
N GLY A 138 3.04 5.83 6.43
CA GLY A 138 2.05 5.20 7.28
C GLY A 138 2.73 4.39 8.36
N TRP A 139 1.95 3.97 9.34
CA TRP A 139 2.42 3.07 10.38
C TRP A 139 1.39 2.00 10.64
N TRP A 140 1.79 0.74 10.45
CA TRP A 140 0.91 -0.40 10.68
C TRP A 140 0.58 -0.50 12.17
N GLY A 141 1.55 -0.89 13.00
CA GLY A 141 1.56 -0.64 14.45
C GLY A 141 0.47 -1.25 15.32
N ALA A 142 0.78 -1.68 16.54
CA ALA A 142 -0.27 -2.01 17.50
C ALA A 142 -1.10 -0.76 17.86
N ARG A 143 -2.40 -0.93 18.18
CA ARG A 143 -3.26 0.15 18.69
C ARG A 143 -3.49 -0.01 20.20
N THR A 144 -2.40 -0.09 20.96
CA THR A 144 -2.45 -0.08 22.43
C THR A 144 -2.35 1.36 22.95
N PRO A 145 -2.84 1.67 24.16
CA PRO A 145 -2.65 3.00 24.75
C PRO A 145 -1.18 3.43 24.79
N VAL A 146 -0.28 2.49 25.08
CA VAL A 146 1.17 2.72 25.12
C VAL A 146 1.71 3.06 23.73
N SER A 147 1.36 2.28 22.71
CA SER A 147 1.88 2.52 21.35
C SER A 147 1.33 3.81 20.76
N VAL A 148 0.08 4.17 21.04
CA VAL A 148 -0.53 5.43 20.61
C VAL A 148 0.14 6.62 21.30
N ASP A 149 0.38 6.56 22.61
CA ASP A 149 1.04 7.66 23.32
C ASP A 149 2.48 7.87 22.84
N HIS A 150 3.23 6.77 22.65
CA HIS A 150 4.61 6.82 22.18
C HIS A 150 4.75 7.30 20.72
N GLN A 151 3.67 7.23 19.93
CA GLN A 151 3.69 7.53 18.49
C GLN A 151 2.68 8.61 18.06
N ARG A 152 2.22 9.42 19.02
CA ARG A 152 1.20 10.46 18.82
C ARG A 152 1.54 11.52 17.77
N ASN A 153 2.83 11.73 17.49
CA ASN A 153 3.31 12.80 16.61
C ASN A 153 3.73 12.35 15.20
N LEU A 154 3.54 11.08 14.81
CA LEU A 154 4.02 10.60 13.50
C LEU A 154 3.40 11.34 12.32
N ALA A 155 2.08 11.60 12.38
CA ALA A 155 1.39 12.37 11.35
C ALA A 155 1.91 13.81 11.25
N GLN A 156 2.19 14.45 12.39
CA GLN A 156 2.80 15.77 12.43
C GLN A 156 4.20 15.76 11.81
N LYS A 157 5.05 14.80 12.20
CA LYS A 157 6.41 14.65 11.65
C LYS A 157 6.39 14.45 10.13
N ALA A 158 5.47 13.62 9.62
CA ALA A 158 5.28 13.45 8.19
C ALA A 158 5.00 14.79 7.49
N HIS A 159 4.08 15.59 8.04
CA HIS A 159 3.75 16.91 7.49
C HIS A 159 4.89 17.93 7.60
N GLU A 160 5.65 17.94 8.69
CA GLU A 160 6.85 18.79 8.85
C GLU A 160 7.91 18.48 7.79
N MET A 161 7.97 17.24 7.32
CA MET A 161 8.83 16.81 6.20
C MET A 161 8.19 17.03 4.81
N GLY A 162 7.01 17.65 4.75
CA GLY A 162 6.27 17.89 3.50
C GLY A 162 5.69 16.62 2.87
N ARG A 163 5.49 15.55 3.66
CA ARG A 163 4.96 14.26 3.22
C ARG A 163 3.54 14.03 3.75
N LYS A 164 2.74 13.26 3.02
CA LYS A 164 1.39 12.86 3.47
C LYS A 164 1.46 11.83 4.60
N TRP A 165 0.38 11.72 5.36
CA TRP A 165 0.19 10.66 6.35
C TRP A 165 -1.02 9.79 5.98
N MET A 166 -0.81 8.48 5.89
CA MET A 166 -1.87 7.49 5.73
C MET A 166 -2.19 6.87 7.09
N PRO A 167 -3.37 7.15 7.67
CA PRO A 167 -3.81 6.45 8.86
C PRO A 167 -4.12 4.99 8.51
N VAL A 168 -3.47 4.06 9.21
CA VAL A 168 -3.79 2.64 9.12
C VAL A 168 -4.49 2.25 10.41
N ALA A 169 -5.62 1.56 10.35
CA ALA A 169 -6.26 0.98 11.52
C ALA A 169 -6.73 -0.42 11.15
N PHE A 170 -6.38 -1.40 11.97
CA PHE A 170 -6.87 -2.76 11.85
C PHE A 170 -7.62 -3.15 13.10
N ARG A 171 -8.35 -4.26 13.02
CA ARG A 171 -9.01 -4.84 14.18
C ARG A 171 -7.96 -5.48 15.08
N ASP A 172 -7.73 -4.93 16.29
CA ASP A 172 -6.72 -5.42 17.24
C ASP A 172 -6.92 -6.87 17.67
N THR A 173 -8.14 -7.38 17.57
CA THR A 173 -8.46 -8.78 17.86
C THR A 173 -9.33 -9.35 16.74
N ARG A 174 -8.96 -10.53 16.25
CA ARG A 174 -9.84 -11.36 15.43
C ARG A 174 -10.40 -12.45 16.34
N PRO A 175 -11.69 -12.42 16.72
CA PRO A 175 -12.30 -13.57 17.36
C PRO A 175 -12.09 -14.77 16.45
N GLN A 176 -11.45 -15.82 16.95
CA GLN A 176 -11.47 -17.09 16.24
C GLN A 176 -12.91 -17.57 16.24
N ALA A 177 -13.44 -17.90 15.06
CA ALA A 177 -14.67 -18.68 15.00
C ALA A 177 -14.38 -20.02 15.69
N ARG A 178 -15.17 -20.34 16.72
CA ARG A 178 -15.18 -21.66 17.35
C ARG A 178 -15.80 -22.68 16.41
#